data_AF-A0A7V3UIG1-F1
#
_entry.id   AF-A0A7V3UIG1-F1
#
_cell.length_a   1.000
_cell.length_b   1.000
_cell.length_c   1.000
_cell.angle_alpha   90.00
_cell.angle_beta   90.00
_cell.angle_gamma   90.00
#
_symmetry.space_group_name_H-M   'P 1'
#
loop_
_entity.id
_entity.type
_entity.pdbx_description
1 polymer ?
#
loop_
_entity_poly.entity_id
_entity_poly.type
_entity_poly.pdbx_seq_one_letter_code
_entity_poly.pdbx_strand_id
1 'polypeptide(L)'
;MKKQLLISAVLLMFTFSTTQVFGQERGPKRGRGQVQELPPLDLSKPETLQPRTRYPRRFPPQNAFGIKLGYFIPTADEGFAGVDESDFNDIFFGAELDLSVAPTLYLTPSIGYYKGDTTPAPSVSPSDIELTIVPILLSLKYVFPTITVKPYLGSGIGLYHWSVDKTSVVGSTVPLLSPEVDDGTEFGFHFLGGFIAPISPGTAFTGEFQFHAVTADTSVTDLDLGGFNINFGFLFFF
;
A
#
# COMPACT_ATOMS: atom_id res chain seq x y z
N MET A 1 10.00 2.25 -27.40
CA MET A 1 8.75 1.49 -27.64
C MET A 1 8.48 0.33 -26.67
N LYS A 2 9.19 0.18 -25.53
CA LYS A 2 8.91 -0.87 -24.53
C LYS A 2 8.00 -0.42 -23.35
N LYS A 3 7.84 0.89 -23.11
CA LYS A 3 7.03 1.44 -22.00
C LYS A 3 5.50 1.18 -22.13
N GLN A 4 4.95 1.00 -23.35
CA GLN A 4 3.50 0.77 -23.53
C GLN A 4 3.01 -0.64 -23.13
N LEU A 5 3.90 -1.63 -22.99
CA LEU A 5 3.49 -2.99 -22.61
C LEU A 5 3.25 -3.15 -21.10
N LEU A 6 3.91 -2.34 -20.26
CA LEU A 6 3.80 -2.47 -18.81
C LEU A 6 2.48 -1.90 -18.26
N ILE A 7 1.99 -0.80 -18.84
CA ILE A 7 0.73 -0.15 -18.46
C ILE A 7 -0.48 -1.05 -18.81
N SER A 8 -0.38 -1.84 -19.88
CA SER A 8 -1.46 -2.74 -20.31
C SER A 8 -1.63 -3.97 -19.39
N ALA A 9 -0.57 -4.38 -18.68
CA ALA A 9 -0.62 -5.51 -17.74
C ALA A 9 -1.28 -5.14 -16.41
N VAL A 10 -1.12 -3.89 -15.95
CA VAL A 10 -1.74 -3.39 -14.70
C VAL A 10 -3.24 -3.20 -14.87
N LEU A 11 -3.71 -2.83 -16.08
CA LEU A 11 -5.14 -2.65 -16.36
C LEU A 11 -5.93 -3.96 -16.47
N LEU A 12 -5.27 -5.11 -16.68
CA LEU A 12 -5.93 -6.40 -16.93
C LEU A 12 -6.27 -7.20 -15.66
N MET A 13 -5.84 -6.77 -14.46
CA MET A 13 -6.12 -7.48 -13.20
C MET A 13 -7.44 -7.11 -12.51
N PHE A 14 -8.23 -6.17 -13.06
CA PHE A 14 -9.46 -5.68 -12.39
C PHE A 14 -10.79 -6.20 -12.95
N THR A 15 -10.81 -7.27 -13.75
CA THR A 15 -12.07 -7.98 -14.06
C THR A 15 -12.42 -8.98 -12.94
N PHE A 16 -12.74 -8.48 -11.76
CA PHE A 16 -13.45 -9.27 -10.75
C PHE A 16 -14.95 -9.23 -11.03
N SER A 17 -15.46 -10.32 -11.58
CA SER A 17 -16.90 -10.61 -11.70
C SER A 17 -17.51 -10.70 -10.29
N THR A 18 -18.14 -9.61 -9.85
CA THR A 18 -18.94 -9.52 -8.64
C THR A 18 -20.21 -10.36 -8.81
N THR A 19 -20.15 -11.62 -8.39
CA THR A 19 -21.37 -12.42 -8.23
C THR A 19 -22.06 -11.95 -6.96
N GLN A 20 -22.97 -10.99 -7.08
CA GLN A 20 -23.79 -10.52 -5.96
C GLN A 20 -24.78 -11.62 -5.55
N VAL A 21 -24.50 -12.28 -4.43
CA VAL A 21 -25.50 -13.11 -3.73
C VAL A 21 -26.12 -12.24 -2.63
N PHE A 22 -27.09 -11.40 -3.01
CA PHE A 22 -27.98 -10.75 -2.06
C PHE A 22 -29.18 -11.66 -1.78
N GLY A 23 -29.01 -12.55 -0.81
CA GLY A 23 -30.09 -13.32 -0.20
C GLY A 23 -30.13 -13.05 1.30
N GLN A 24 -30.55 -11.86 1.71
CA GLN A 24 -30.79 -11.58 3.12
C GLN A 24 -32.22 -12.01 3.48
N GLU A 25 -32.41 -13.30 3.73
CA GLU A 25 -33.64 -13.80 4.34
C GLU A 25 -33.78 -13.18 5.74
N ARG A 26 -34.78 -12.31 5.90
CA ARG A 26 -35.19 -11.80 7.20
C ARG A 26 -35.77 -12.96 8.01
N GLY A 27 -34.94 -13.54 8.88
CA GLY A 27 -35.39 -14.53 9.84
C GLY A 27 -36.55 -14.01 10.70
N PRO A 28 -37.54 -14.86 11.02
CA PRO A 28 -38.74 -14.46 11.74
C PRO A 28 -38.41 -13.92 13.14
N LYS A 29 -39.09 -12.83 13.51
CA LYS A 29 -39.03 -12.21 14.85
C LYS A 29 -39.32 -13.27 15.91
N ARG A 30 -38.33 -13.60 16.74
CA ARG A 30 -38.52 -14.45 17.92
C ARG A 30 -39.39 -13.72 18.94
N GLY A 31 -40.64 -14.17 19.06
CA GLY A 31 -41.53 -13.81 20.15
C GLY A 31 -40.98 -14.29 21.48
N ARG A 32 -41.12 -13.45 22.50
CA ARG A 32 -40.83 -13.79 23.90
C ARG A 32 -41.77 -14.89 24.37
N GLY A 33 -41.20 -15.93 24.98
CA GLY A 33 -41.83 -16.66 26.07
C GLY A 33 -42.61 -17.91 25.70
N GLN A 34 -41.91 -18.98 25.34
CA GLN A 34 -42.29 -20.33 25.77
C GLN A 34 -41.02 -21.07 26.19
N VAL A 35 -41.05 -21.65 27.40
CA VAL A 35 -40.05 -22.61 27.84
C VAL A 35 -40.28 -23.85 26.98
N GLN A 36 -39.57 -23.92 25.87
CA GLN A 36 -39.61 -25.08 24.99
C GLN A 36 -38.83 -26.18 25.71
N GLU A 37 -39.55 -27.14 26.29
CA GLU A 37 -38.94 -28.39 26.74
C GLU A 37 -38.14 -28.96 25.57
N LEU A 38 -36.84 -29.15 25.79
CA LEU A 38 -35.97 -29.76 24.80
C LEU A 38 -36.52 -31.16 24.52
N PRO A 39 -36.82 -31.52 23.25
CA PRO A 39 -37.27 -32.85 22.93
C PRO A 39 -36.23 -33.88 23.41
N PRO A 40 -36.67 -35.07 23.85
CA PRO A 40 -35.76 -36.13 24.29
C PRO A 40 -34.73 -36.41 23.20
N LEU A 41 -33.47 -36.48 23.61
CA LEU A 41 -32.34 -36.70 22.72
C LEU A 41 -32.51 -38.06 22.02
N ASP A 42 -32.93 -38.02 20.76
CA ASP A 42 -33.17 -39.22 19.95
C ASP A 42 -31.82 -39.79 19.46
N LEU A 43 -31.19 -40.62 20.29
CA LEU A 43 -29.93 -41.31 20.02
C LEU A 43 -30.05 -42.37 18.90
N SER A 44 -31.25 -42.66 18.41
CA SER A 44 -31.47 -43.68 17.37
C SER A 44 -31.23 -43.16 15.96
N LYS A 45 -31.18 -41.84 15.77
CA LYS A 45 -30.85 -41.24 14.48
C LYS A 45 -29.34 -41.08 14.38
N PRO A 46 -28.67 -41.75 13.41
CA PRO A 46 -27.28 -41.44 13.13
C PRO A 46 -27.23 -39.95 12.85
N GLU A 47 -26.49 -39.23 13.67
CA GLU A 47 -26.32 -37.79 13.59
C GLU A 47 -25.80 -37.52 12.18
N THR A 48 -26.70 -37.21 11.24
CA THR A 48 -26.32 -36.69 9.94
C THR A 48 -25.63 -35.39 10.28
N LEU A 49 -24.30 -35.45 10.36
CA LEU A 49 -23.41 -34.32 10.52
C LEU A 49 -23.77 -33.36 9.40
N GLN A 50 -24.78 -32.52 9.64
CA GLN A 50 -25.07 -31.42 8.76
C GLN A 50 -23.75 -30.67 8.70
N PRO A 51 -23.14 -30.54 7.52
CA PRO A 51 -21.87 -29.86 7.40
C PRO A 51 -22.11 -28.52 8.04
N ARG A 52 -21.47 -28.27 9.19
CA ARG A 52 -21.63 -27.01 9.91
C ARG A 52 -21.23 -25.97 8.89
N THR A 53 -22.23 -25.31 8.31
CA THR A 53 -22.04 -24.19 7.41
C THR A 53 -21.43 -23.15 8.32
N ARG A 54 -20.10 -23.16 8.40
CA ARG A 54 -19.34 -22.10 9.04
C ARG A 54 -19.69 -20.90 8.21
N TYR A 55 -20.70 -20.16 8.65
CA TYR A 55 -20.97 -18.83 8.13
C TYR A 55 -19.61 -18.16 8.06
N PRO A 56 -19.18 -17.68 6.87
CA PRO A 56 -17.91 -17.01 6.76
C PRO A 56 -17.95 -15.92 7.82
N ARG A 57 -17.06 -16.03 8.82
CA ARG A 57 -17.00 -15.05 9.90
C ARG A 57 -16.72 -13.72 9.20
N ARG A 58 -17.75 -12.88 9.06
CA ARG A 58 -17.54 -11.49 8.68
C ARG A 58 -16.59 -10.95 9.74
N PHE A 59 -15.36 -10.67 9.33
CA PHE A 59 -14.44 -9.95 10.18
C PHE A 59 -15.12 -8.62 10.47
N PRO A 60 -15.46 -8.33 11.73
CA PRO A 60 -15.98 -7.02 12.06
C PRO A 60 -14.94 -5.97 11.64
N PRO A 61 -15.36 -4.72 11.37
CA PRO A 61 -14.42 -3.61 11.32
C PRO A 61 -13.51 -3.65 12.54
N GLN A 62 -12.23 -3.82 12.31
CA GLN A 62 -11.17 -3.91 13.31
C GLN A 62 -10.07 -2.96 12.90
N ASN A 63 -9.42 -2.34 13.89
CA ASN A 63 -8.25 -1.54 13.61
C ASN A 63 -7.08 -2.48 13.35
N ALA A 64 -6.10 -2.04 12.56
CA ALA A 64 -4.92 -2.85 12.31
C ALA A 64 -3.67 -1.98 12.26
N PHE A 65 -2.57 -2.54 12.76
CA PHE A 65 -1.23 -2.00 12.54
C PHE A 65 -0.56 -2.81 11.43
N GLY A 66 0.06 -2.13 10.47
CA GLY A 66 0.70 -2.75 9.32
C GLY A 66 2.17 -2.42 9.21
N ILE A 67 2.96 -3.39 8.74
CA ILE A 67 4.33 -3.17 8.26
C ILE A 67 4.43 -3.62 6.81
N LYS A 68 5.17 -2.88 6.00
CA LYS A 68 5.31 -3.07 4.56
C LYS A 68 6.77 -3.02 4.13
N LEU A 69 7.10 -3.88 3.18
CA LEU A 69 8.33 -3.89 2.39
C LEU A 69 7.92 -3.81 0.93
N GLY A 70 8.56 -2.96 0.15
CA GLY A 70 8.19 -2.77 -1.24
C GLY A 70 9.33 -2.34 -2.12
N TYR A 71 8.96 -1.89 -3.30
CA TYR A 71 9.86 -1.41 -4.32
C TYR A 71 9.28 -0.16 -4.97
N PHE A 72 10.08 0.91 -5.02
CA PHE A 72 9.71 2.17 -5.65
C PHE A 72 10.25 2.24 -7.08
N ILE A 73 9.42 2.75 -7.99
CA ILE A 73 9.72 2.94 -9.41
C ILE A 73 9.36 4.38 -9.74
N PRO A 74 10.32 5.29 -9.94
CA PRO A 74 10.03 6.68 -10.26
C PRO A 74 9.30 6.81 -11.61
N THR A 75 8.57 7.92 -11.81
CA THR A 75 7.93 8.24 -13.10
C THR A 75 8.63 9.33 -13.91
N ALA A 76 9.71 9.91 -13.38
CA ALA A 76 10.38 11.04 -14.00
C ALA A 76 10.91 10.68 -15.40
N ASP A 77 10.24 11.17 -16.45
CA ASP A 77 10.62 10.93 -17.86
C ASP A 77 11.86 11.74 -18.27
N GLU A 78 12.17 12.83 -17.55
CA GLU A 78 13.38 13.64 -17.71
C GLU A 78 14.30 13.32 -16.54
N GLY A 79 15.29 12.46 -16.79
CA GLY A 79 16.23 11.98 -15.78
C GLY A 79 16.76 13.09 -14.88
N PHE A 80 16.70 12.87 -13.57
CA PHE A 80 17.13 13.81 -12.53
C PHE A 80 18.54 14.34 -12.85
N ALA A 81 18.66 15.59 -13.30
CA ALA A 81 19.96 16.19 -13.65
C ALA A 81 20.85 15.33 -14.58
N GLY A 82 20.25 14.54 -15.48
CA GLY A 82 20.98 13.64 -16.40
C GLY A 82 21.31 12.26 -15.84
N VAL A 83 20.70 11.87 -14.71
CA VAL A 83 20.74 10.51 -14.15
C VAL A 83 19.67 9.63 -14.81
N ASP A 84 20.02 8.38 -15.13
CA ASP A 84 19.08 7.44 -15.74
C ASP A 84 17.97 7.05 -14.73
N GLU A 85 16.71 7.07 -15.19
CA GLU A 85 15.51 6.73 -14.41
C GLU A 85 15.62 5.31 -13.82
N SER A 86 16.37 4.42 -14.47
CA SER A 86 16.57 3.03 -14.02
C SER A 86 17.34 2.89 -12.71
N ASP A 87 18.11 3.90 -12.32
CA ASP A 87 19.04 3.81 -11.19
C ASP A 87 18.34 4.13 -9.86
N PHE A 88 17.14 4.71 -9.90
CA PHE A 88 16.37 5.11 -8.72
C PHE A 88 15.40 4.04 -8.20
N ASN A 89 15.59 2.79 -8.60
CA ASN A 89 14.70 1.71 -8.17
C ASN A 89 15.21 1.02 -6.90
N ASP A 90 14.59 1.28 -5.75
CA ASP A 90 15.07 0.78 -4.45
C ASP A 90 13.94 0.26 -3.54
N ILE A 91 14.35 -0.30 -2.42
CA ILE A 91 13.55 -0.92 -1.38
C ILE A 91 12.80 0.15 -0.59
N PHE A 92 11.49 -0.04 -0.50
CA PHE A 92 10.59 0.73 0.35
C PHE A 92 10.36 0.01 1.68
N PHE A 93 10.42 0.75 2.79
CA PHE A 93 9.97 0.28 4.10
C PHE A 93 8.86 1.19 4.61
N GLY A 94 7.79 0.63 5.18
CA GLY A 94 6.70 1.44 5.69
C GLY A 94 5.93 0.81 6.84
N ALA A 95 5.23 1.67 7.57
CA ALA A 95 4.28 1.30 8.61
C ALA A 95 2.97 2.06 8.42
N GLU A 96 1.85 1.40 8.72
CA GLU A 96 0.52 1.98 8.59
C GLU A 96 -0.39 1.62 9.76
N LEU A 97 -1.41 2.45 9.99
CA LEU A 97 -2.44 2.22 11.00
C LEU A 97 -3.81 2.33 10.33
N ASP A 98 -4.47 1.21 10.10
CA ASP A 98 -5.82 1.17 9.53
C ASP A 98 -6.85 1.40 10.64
N LEU A 99 -7.50 2.57 10.62
CA LEU A 99 -8.57 2.93 11.55
C LEU A 99 -9.93 2.78 10.87
N SER A 100 -10.75 1.85 11.35
CA SER A 100 -12.06 1.63 10.75
C SER A 100 -13.03 2.76 11.09
N VAL A 101 -13.50 3.48 10.07
CA VAL A 101 -14.55 4.51 10.22
C VAL A 101 -15.94 4.00 9.81
N ALA A 102 -16.00 2.96 8.98
CA ALA A 102 -17.21 2.22 8.64
C ALA A 102 -16.87 0.76 8.30
N PRO A 103 -17.83 -0.17 8.18
CA PRO A 103 -17.54 -1.58 7.91
C PRO A 103 -16.70 -1.88 6.64
N THR A 104 -16.61 -0.92 5.73
CA THR A 104 -15.85 -1.02 4.47
C THR A 104 -14.91 0.17 4.26
N LEU A 105 -14.81 1.09 5.22
CA LEU A 105 -14.03 2.32 5.08
C LEU A 105 -13.01 2.45 6.21
N TYR A 106 -11.78 2.74 5.82
CA TYR A 106 -10.65 2.88 6.73
C TYR A 106 -9.93 4.20 6.47
N LEU A 107 -9.61 4.90 7.55
CA LEU A 107 -8.68 6.02 7.53
C LEU A 107 -7.30 5.49 7.93
N THR A 108 -6.31 5.70 7.08
CA THR A 108 -4.98 5.10 7.24
C THR A 108 -3.88 6.16 7.21
N PRO A 109 -3.43 6.67 8.37
CA PRO A 109 -2.12 7.30 8.46
C PRO A 109 -1.01 6.26 8.25
N SER A 110 0.01 6.63 7.48
CA SER A 110 1.19 5.79 7.26
C SER A 110 2.47 6.62 7.13
N ILE A 111 3.59 6.01 7.46
CA ILE A 111 4.93 6.57 7.24
C ILE A 111 5.76 5.57 6.45
N GLY A 112 6.56 6.06 5.52
CA GLY A 112 7.48 5.25 4.73
C GLY A 112 8.89 5.81 4.71
N TYR A 113 9.80 5.02 4.17
CA TYR A 113 11.18 5.37 3.89
C TYR A 113 11.60 4.65 2.61
N TYR A 114 12.17 5.41 1.68
CA TYR A 114 12.92 4.86 0.57
C TYR A 114 14.17 5.69 0.34
N LYS A 115 15.23 5.03 -0.08
CA LYS A 115 16.51 5.60 -0.47
C LYS A 115 16.73 5.24 -1.93
N GLY A 116 17.62 5.91 -2.64
CA GLY A 116 17.99 5.55 -4.00
C GLY A 116 19.39 6.06 -4.28
N ASP A 117 20.28 5.14 -4.62
CA ASP A 117 21.66 5.46 -4.97
C ASP A 117 21.76 5.56 -6.49
N THR A 118 22.39 6.61 -7.00
CA THR A 118 22.56 6.79 -8.44
C THR A 118 24.00 6.90 -8.85
N THR A 119 24.34 6.22 -9.95
CA THR A 119 25.66 6.29 -10.54
C THR A 119 25.60 7.26 -11.70
N PRO A 120 26.28 8.42 -11.65
CA PRO A 120 26.23 9.37 -12.74
C PRO A 120 26.76 8.75 -14.04
N ALA A 121 26.24 9.23 -15.18
CA ALA A 121 26.73 8.84 -16.49
C ALA A 121 28.26 9.04 -16.59
N PRO A 122 28.99 8.19 -17.35
CA PRO A 122 30.46 8.17 -17.38
C PRO A 122 31.12 9.48 -17.88
N SER A 123 30.34 10.43 -18.39
CA SER A 123 30.77 11.76 -18.82
C SER A 123 30.76 12.84 -17.72
N VAL A 124 30.19 12.56 -16.55
CA VAL A 124 30.17 13.45 -15.37
C VAL A 124 31.07 12.83 -14.32
N SER A 125 31.86 13.64 -13.61
CA SER A 125 32.73 13.13 -12.52
C SER A 125 31.94 12.19 -11.60
N PRO A 126 32.54 11.06 -11.15
CA PRO A 126 31.85 10.10 -10.31
C PRO A 126 31.57 10.76 -8.95
N SER A 127 30.35 11.25 -8.78
CA SER A 127 29.79 11.69 -7.51
C SER A 127 28.57 10.82 -7.28
N ASP A 128 28.59 10.03 -6.21
CA ASP A 128 27.43 9.24 -5.83
C ASP A 128 26.38 10.23 -5.31
N ILE A 129 25.23 10.26 -5.98
CA ILE A 129 24.07 11.07 -5.56
C ILE A 129 23.09 10.10 -4.91
N GLU A 130 22.78 10.37 -3.65
CA GLU A 130 21.83 9.61 -2.84
C GLU A 130 20.58 10.45 -2.61
N LEU A 131 19.42 9.93 -3.04
CA LEU A 131 18.12 10.55 -2.79
C LEU A 131 17.41 9.76 -1.70
N THR A 132 17.06 10.43 -0.61
CA THR A 132 16.23 9.84 0.46
C THR A 132 14.88 10.53 0.47
N ILE A 133 13.80 9.76 0.60
CA ILE A 133 12.45 10.29 0.74
C ILE A 133 11.69 9.57 1.85
N VAL A 134 11.05 10.38 2.70
CA VAL A 134 10.25 9.96 3.86
C VAL A 134 8.82 10.46 3.67
N PRO A 135 7.93 9.65 3.06
CA PRO A 135 6.53 10.01 2.93
C PRO A 135 5.76 9.83 4.25
N ILE A 136 5.01 10.86 4.65
CA ILE A 136 4.00 10.83 5.71
C ILE A 136 2.63 10.99 5.05
N LEU A 137 1.83 9.93 5.04
CA LEU A 137 0.62 9.85 4.23
C LEU A 137 -0.64 9.71 5.11
N LEU A 138 -1.76 10.22 4.60
CA LEU A 138 -3.10 9.99 5.12
C LEU A 138 -4.01 9.51 4.00
N SER A 139 -4.53 8.29 4.12
CA SER A 139 -5.32 7.63 3.08
C SER A 139 -6.74 7.32 3.53
N LEU A 140 -7.69 7.33 2.59
CA LEU A 140 -9.00 6.72 2.76
C LEU A 140 -9.08 5.45 1.91
N LYS A 141 -9.25 4.28 2.54
CA LYS A 141 -9.35 2.98 1.88
C LYS A 141 -10.79 2.47 1.91
N TYR A 142 -11.29 2.03 0.75
CA TYR A 142 -12.51 1.25 0.61
C TYR A 142 -12.17 -0.23 0.43
N VAL A 143 -12.59 -1.06 1.39
CA VAL A 143 -12.34 -2.51 1.40
C VAL A 143 -13.59 -3.25 0.95
N PHE A 144 -13.47 -4.02 -0.13
CA PHE A 144 -14.58 -4.77 -0.68
C PHE A 144 -14.94 -5.98 0.21
N PRO A 145 -16.25 -6.27 0.42
CA PRO A 145 -16.69 -7.33 1.32
C PRO A 145 -16.63 -8.72 0.66
N THR A 146 -15.44 -9.29 0.55
CA THR A 146 -15.20 -10.66 0.06
C THR A 146 -14.66 -11.57 1.18
N ILE A 147 -14.77 -12.89 1.00
CA ILE A 147 -14.53 -13.87 2.08
C ILE A 147 -13.04 -14.24 2.20
N THR A 148 -12.39 -14.55 1.09
CA THR A 148 -11.04 -15.16 1.09
C THR A 148 -9.93 -14.12 0.95
N VAL A 149 -10.07 -13.20 0.01
CA VAL A 149 -9.12 -12.13 -0.27
C VAL A 149 -9.94 -10.87 -0.44
N LYS A 150 -9.68 -9.86 0.38
CA LYS A 150 -10.38 -8.57 0.41
C LYS A 150 -9.64 -7.55 -0.45
N PRO A 151 -10.08 -7.31 -1.70
CA PRO A 151 -9.50 -6.23 -2.46
C PRO A 151 -9.84 -4.90 -1.81
N TYR A 152 -9.03 -3.89 -2.07
CA TYR A 152 -9.30 -2.52 -1.65
C TYR A 152 -8.78 -1.52 -2.68
N LEU A 153 -9.37 -0.34 -2.65
CA LEU A 153 -8.94 0.84 -3.41
C LEU A 153 -8.96 2.05 -2.48
N GLY A 154 -8.12 3.04 -2.75
CA GLY A 154 -8.12 4.26 -1.96
C GLY A 154 -7.33 5.37 -2.61
N SER A 155 -7.39 6.52 -1.95
CA SER A 155 -6.63 7.71 -2.31
C SER A 155 -6.32 8.51 -1.05
N GLY A 156 -5.35 9.39 -1.15
CA GLY A 156 -4.95 10.20 -0.01
C GLY A 156 -4.08 11.38 -0.39
N ILE A 157 -3.61 12.02 0.66
CA ILE A 157 -2.67 13.15 0.62
C ILE A 157 -1.47 12.80 1.47
N GLY A 158 -0.34 13.45 1.22
CA GLY A 158 0.87 13.22 1.99
C GLY A 158 1.83 14.40 1.97
N LEU A 159 2.73 14.39 2.95
CA LEU A 159 3.93 15.20 3.00
C LEU A 159 5.13 14.31 2.67
N TYR A 160 5.97 14.76 1.75
CA TYR A 160 7.11 14.04 1.23
C TYR A 160 8.36 14.82 1.60
N HIS A 161 8.99 14.43 2.70
CA HIS A 161 10.28 14.98 3.06
C HIS A 161 11.36 14.31 2.22
N TRP A 162 12.20 15.10 1.56
CA TRP A 162 13.23 14.59 0.67
C TRP A 162 14.58 15.23 0.99
N SER A 163 15.67 14.49 0.76
CA SER A 163 17.04 14.99 0.89
C SER A 163 17.93 14.39 -0.19
N VAL A 164 18.84 15.20 -0.73
CA VAL A 164 19.85 14.80 -1.72
C VAL A 164 21.23 14.96 -1.11
N ASP A 165 21.89 13.83 -0.88
CA ASP A 165 23.25 13.78 -0.38
C ASP A 165 24.22 13.55 -1.55
N LYS A 166 25.14 14.49 -1.76
CA LYS A 166 26.17 14.42 -2.80
C LYS A 166 27.49 13.97 -2.17
N THR A 167 27.81 12.68 -2.28
CA THR A 167 29.08 12.16 -1.74
C THR A 167 30.19 12.35 -2.78
N SER A 168 31.15 13.21 -2.49
CA SER A 168 32.31 13.42 -3.37
C SER A 168 33.32 12.29 -3.21
N VAL A 169 33.74 11.66 -4.30
CA VAL A 169 34.84 10.69 -4.27
C VAL A 169 36.16 11.43 -3.97
N VAL A 170 36.83 11.02 -2.89
CA VAL A 170 38.13 11.52 -2.45
C VAL A 170 39.17 11.29 -3.56
N GLY A 171 39.57 12.37 -4.25
CA GLY A 171 40.56 12.31 -5.34
C GLY A 171 40.44 13.41 -6.40
N SER A 172 39.32 14.14 -6.45
CA SER A 172 39.20 15.31 -7.33
C SER A 172 40.06 16.46 -6.80
N THR A 173 41.00 16.95 -7.61
CA THR A 173 41.86 18.11 -7.30
C THR A 173 41.12 19.44 -7.47
N VAL A 174 39.86 19.40 -7.86
CA VAL A 174 38.99 20.57 -7.97
C VAL A 174 38.35 20.79 -6.60
N PRO A 175 38.55 21.95 -5.95
CA PRO A 175 37.82 22.28 -4.73
C PRO A 175 36.35 22.45 -5.13
N LEU A 176 35.56 21.38 -5.01
CA LEU A 176 34.12 21.53 -5.06
C LEU A 176 33.68 22.24 -3.78
N LEU A 177 32.92 23.30 -4.00
CA LEU A 177 32.19 24.07 -3.01
C LEU A 177 31.45 23.10 -2.08
N SER A 178 31.30 23.50 -0.82
CA SER A 178 30.74 22.76 0.33
C SER A 178 29.73 21.67 -0.02
N PRO A 179 29.69 20.54 0.72
CA PRO A 179 28.60 19.57 0.61
C PRO A 179 27.27 20.30 0.87
N GLU A 180 26.59 20.66 -0.21
CA GLU A 180 25.29 21.28 -0.19
C GLU A 180 24.31 20.13 -0.20
N VAL A 181 23.79 19.83 1.01
CA VAL A 181 22.64 18.97 1.19
C VAL A 181 21.43 19.80 0.79
N ASP A 182 20.80 19.43 -0.31
CA ASP A 182 19.53 20.01 -0.71
C ASP A 182 18.42 19.16 -0.07
N ASP A 183 17.62 19.75 0.83
CA ASP A 183 16.48 19.10 1.47
C ASP A 183 15.19 19.92 1.33
N GLY A 184 14.05 19.25 1.42
CA GLY A 184 12.76 19.88 1.22
C GLY A 184 11.60 19.06 1.76
N THR A 185 10.41 19.66 1.76
CA THR A 185 9.17 18.98 2.14
C THR A 185 8.07 19.41 1.20
N GLU A 186 7.52 18.45 0.47
CA GLU A 186 6.48 18.72 -0.52
C GLU A 186 5.15 18.11 -0.14
N PHE A 187 4.09 18.74 -0.61
CA PHE A 187 2.76 18.18 -0.53
C PHE A 187 2.43 17.41 -1.81
N GLY A 188 1.75 16.28 -1.68
CA GLY A 188 1.31 15.53 -2.85
C GLY A 188 0.12 14.63 -2.60
N PHE A 189 -0.33 14.01 -3.68
CA PHE A 189 -1.47 13.09 -3.69
C PHE A 189 -0.99 11.68 -3.98
N HIS A 190 -1.77 10.69 -3.54
CA HIS A 190 -1.52 9.31 -3.93
C HIS A 190 -2.81 8.52 -4.12
N PHE A 191 -2.71 7.48 -4.94
CA PHE A 191 -3.75 6.49 -5.17
C PHE A 191 -3.20 5.12 -4.82
N LEU A 192 -4.04 4.25 -4.27
CA LEU A 192 -3.63 2.91 -3.88
C LEU A 192 -4.70 1.88 -4.24
N GLY A 193 -4.23 0.68 -4.53
CA GLY A 193 -5.08 -0.49 -4.78
C GLY A 193 -4.35 -1.75 -4.37
N GLY A 194 -5.06 -2.67 -3.73
CA GLY A 194 -4.41 -3.84 -3.18
C GLY A 194 -5.38 -4.92 -2.72
N PHE A 195 -4.86 -5.85 -1.94
CA PHE A 195 -5.64 -6.92 -1.34
C PHE A 195 -5.15 -7.29 0.05
N ILE A 196 -6.07 -7.75 0.88
CA ILE A 196 -5.82 -8.28 2.22
C ILE A 196 -6.22 -9.76 2.23
N ALA A 197 -5.26 -10.64 2.51
CA ALA A 197 -5.47 -12.07 2.62
C ALA A 197 -5.35 -12.50 4.11
N PRO A 198 -6.47 -12.79 4.80
CA PRO A 198 -6.43 -13.23 6.19
C PRO A 198 -5.65 -14.54 6.34
N ILE A 199 -4.65 -14.56 7.22
CA ILE A 199 -3.86 -15.76 7.56
C ILE A 199 -4.42 -16.38 8.84
N SER A 200 -4.70 -15.54 9.84
CA SER A 200 -5.19 -15.92 11.16
C SER A 200 -6.27 -14.94 11.63
N PRO A 201 -6.96 -15.20 12.75
CA PRO A 201 -7.92 -14.24 13.30
C PRO A 201 -7.34 -12.87 13.67
N GLY A 202 -6.03 -12.75 13.86
CA GLY A 202 -5.36 -11.50 14.25
C GLY A 202 -4.30 -11.03 13.25
N THR A 203 -4.14 -11.72 12.12
CA THR A 203 -3.09 -11.39 11.14
C THR A 203 -3.56 -11.60 9.71
N ALA A 204 -3.21 -10.67 8.83
CA ALA A 204 -3.39 -10.81 7.39
C ALA A 204 -2.10 -10.47 6.64
N PHE A 205 -1.93 -11.07 5.48
CA PHE A 205 -0.97 -10.62 4.47
C PHE A 205 -1.61 -9.53 3.62
N THR A 206 -0.82 -8.55 3.18
CA THR A 206 -1.27 -7.50 2.28
C THR A 206 -0.34 -7.37 1.08
N GLY A 207 -0.92 -7.10 -0.09
CA GLY A 207 -0.21 -6.67 -1.29
C GLY A 207 -0.85 -5.39 -1.81
N GLU A 208 -0.04 -4.40 -2.15
CA GLU A 208 -0.49 -3.05 -2.51
C GLU A 208 0.31 -2.49 -3.68
N PHE A 209 -0.40 -1.86 -4.60
CA PHE A 209 0.14 -0.97 -5.60
C PHE A 209 -0.25 0.47 -5.23
N GLN A 210 0.71 1.38 -5.26
CA GLN A 210 0.50 2.78 -4.93
C GLN A 210 1.12 3.67 -6.01
N PHE A 211 0.44 4.74 -6.38
CA PHE A 211 0.93 5.77 -7.30
C PHE A 211 1.01 7.10 -6.54
N HIS A 212 2.16 7.76 -6.61
CA HIS A 212 2.44 9.05 -5.99
C HIS A 212 2.53 10.12 -7.07
N ALA A 213 1.80 11.23 -6.87
CA ALA A 213 1.87 12.42 -7.69
C ALA A 213 2.40 13.56 -6.81
N VAL A 214 3.70 13.84 -6.94
CA VAL A 214 4.44 14.78 -6.10
C VAL A 214 5.48 15.50 -6.96
N THR A 215 5.52 16.81 -6.87
CA THR A 215 6.52 17.64 -7.55
C THR A 215 7.12 18.58 -6.52
N ALA A 216 8.44 18.74 -6.54
CA ALA A 216 9.19 19.65 -5.69
C ALA A 216 9.70 20.84 -6.50
N ASP A 217 9.49 22.04 -5.98
CA ASP A 217 10.02 23.26 -6.57
C ASP A 217 11.45 23.47 -6.06
N THR A 218 12.46 23.23 -6.89
CA THR A 218 13.84 23.62 -6.57
C THR A 218 14.18 24.99 -7.16
N SER A 219 15.25 25.62 -6.67
CA SER A 219 15.69 26.93 -7.17
C SER A 219 16.13 26.92 -8.64
N VAL A 220 16.38 25.75 -9.23
CA VAL A 220 16.93 25.59 -10.57
C VAL A 220 15.94 24.90 -11.52
N THR A 221 15.20 23.88 -11.07
CA THR A 221 14.29 23.07 -11.92
C THR A 221 13.25 22.33 -11.08
N ASP A 222 12.05 22.10 -11.63
CA ASP A 222 11.02 21.28 -10.99
C ASP A 222 11.51 19.82 -10.89
N LEU A 223 11.39 19.25 -9.71
CA LEU A 223 11.82 17.89 -9.41
C LEU A 223 10.58 16.98 -9.25
N ASP A 224 10.40 16.03 -10.17
CA ASP A 224 9.36 15.00 -10.05
C ASP A 224 9.76 13.96 -9.01
N LEU A 225 9.07 13.97 -7.86
CA LEU A 225 9.20 12.96 -6.79
C LEU A 225 8.16 11.84 -6.94
N GLY A 226 7.36 11.88 -8.01
CA GLY A 226 6.32 10.92 -8.33
C GLY A 226 6.86 9.54 -8.73
N GLY A 227 6.00 8.53 -8.59
CA GLY A 227 6.39 7.16 -8.86
C GLY A 227 5.31 6.13 -8.51
N PHE A 228 5.61 4.88 -8.79
CA PHE A 228 4.83 3.72 -8.41
C PHE A 228 5.54 2.95 -7.29
N ASN A 229 4.76 2.43 -6.36
CA ASN A 229 5.21 1.56 -5.28
C ASN A 229 4.50 0.22 -5.37
N ILE A 230 5.25 -0.87 -5.27
CA ILE A 230 4.71 -2.23 -5.12
C ILE A 230 5.12 -2.74 -3.74
N ASN A 231 4.16 -2.88 -2.84
CA ASN A 231 4.38 -3.19 -1.44
C ASN A 231 3.76 -4.53 -1.06
N PHE A 232 4.44 -5.28 -0.20
CA PHE A 232 3.94 -6.47 0.46
C PHE A 232 4.14 -6.34 1.96
N GLY A 233 3.24 -6.90 2.76
CA GLY A 233 3.30 -6.68 4.20
C GLY A 233 2.41 -7.57 5.01
N PHE A 234 2.37 -7.27 6.30
CA PHE A 234 1.49 -7.91 7.27
C PHE A 234 0.70 -6.88 8.05
N LEU A 235 -0.58 -7.19 8.28
CA LEU A 235 -1.49 -6.45 9.14
C LEU A 235 -1.75 -7.24 10.42
N PHE A 236 -1.72 -6.57 11.56
CA PHE A 236 -1.99 -7.10 12.89
C PHE A 236 -3.24 -6.42 13.45
N PHE A 237 -4.33 -7.18 13.57
CA PHE A 237 -5.63 -6.65 14.00
C PHE A 237 -5.73 -6.57 15.53
N PHE A 238 -6.40 -5.52 16.03
CA PHE A 238 -6.68 -5.30 17.46
C PHE A 238 -8.04 -4.65 17.72
#